data_AF-A0A0D3ASB6-F1
#
_entry.id   AF-A0A0D3ASB6-F1
#
_cell.length_a   1.000
_cell.length_b   1.000
_cell.length_c   1.000
_cell.angle_alpha   90.00
_cell.angle_beta   90.00
_cell.angle_gamma   90.00
#
_symmetry.space_group_name_H-M   'P 1'
#
loop_
_entity.id
_entity.type
_entity.pdbx_description
1 polymer ?
#
loop_
_entity_poly.entity_id
_entity_poly.type
_entity_poly.pdbx_seq_one_letter_code
_entity_poly.pdbx_strand_id
1 'polypeptide(L)'
;MAFVSEAVENTEDEFDEEAVERDEFKIEQLVEDFVNEPSILHDEVLESESDSDNEGKEDERVSKQRSTNYARRGNGTLYKDQRFFNGVAFKECVLDYALKSGRNIKQYRYGKDKIGFKCVGGVSEGEACEWKVYASILPSAIYGK
;
A
#
# COMPACT_ATOMS: atom_id res chain seq x y z
N MET A 1 34.03 -49.46 28.68
CA MET A 1 34.44 -48.11 28.26
C MET A 1 35.74 -48.24 27.50
N ALA A 2 35.71 -48.06 26.18
CA ALA A 2 36.91 -47.81 25.38
C ALA A 2 36.47 -46.91 24.23
N PHE A 3 37.20 -45.80 24.09
CA PHE A 3 36.89 -44.64 23.26
C PHE A 3 36.87 -45.00 21.77
N VAL A 4 35.87 -44.46 21.07
CA VAL A 4 35.82 -44.33 19.61
C VAL A 4 36.82 -43.26 19.21
N SER A 5 37.72 -43.57 18.29
CA SER A 5 38.48 -42.58 17.54
C SER A 5 38.06 -42.69 16.07
N GLU A 6 36.99 -41.98 15.74
CA GLU A 6 36.56 -41.73 14.38
C GLU A 6 37.47 -40.63 13.82
N ALA A 7 38.28 -40.98 12.83
CA ALA A 7 39.11 -40.03 12.11
C ALA A 7 38.18 -39.14 11.28
N VAL A 8 37.99 -37.90 11.72
CA VAL A 8 37.37 -36.86 10.90
C VAL A 8 38.40 -36.49 9.84
N GLU A 9 38.22 -37.05 8.66
CA GLU A 9 38.91 -36.63 7.43
C GLU A 9 38.47 -35.19 7.16
N ASN A 10 39.37 -34.25 7.44
CA ASN A 10 39.16 -32.83 7.21
C ASN A 10 39.22 -32.61 5.69
N THR A 11 38.08 -32.66 5.02
CA THR A 11 37.96 -32.16 3.65
C THR A 11 38.06 -30.64 3.75
N GLU A 12 39.28 -30.13 3.64
CA GLU A 12 39.53 -28.71 3.43
C GLU A 12 38.83 -28.34 2.13
N ASP A 13 37.65 -27.72 2.23
CA ASP A 13 37.02 -27.01 1.12
C ASP A 13 38.04 -25.98 0.62
N GLU A 14 38.72 -26.32 -0.48
CA GLU A 14 39.71 -25.47 -1.14
C GLU A 14 39.00 -24.16 -1.53
N PHE A 15 39.37 -23.07 -0.85
CA PHE A 15 38.74 -21.77 -1.03
C PHE A 15 39.04 -21.25 -2.44
N ASP A 16 38.03 -21.28 -3.31
CA ASP A 16 38.12 -20.81 -4.69
C ASP A 16 38.11 -19.27 -4.74
N GLU A 17 39.31 -18.68 -4.64
CA GLU A 17 39.51 -17.23 -4.77
C GLU A 17 39.03 -16.68 -6.13
N GLU A 18 39.11 -17.49 -7.21
CA GLU A 18 38.64 -17.11 -8.55
C GLU A 18 37.10 -17.02 -8.61
N ALA A 19 36.38 -17.82 -7.81
CA ALA A 19 34.93 -17.67 -7.67
C ALA A 19 34.54 -16.33 -7.06
N VAL A 20 35.33 -15.82 -6.11
CA VAL A 20 35.08 -14.52 -5.46
C VAL A 20 35.28 -13.39 -6.46
N GLU A 21 36.39 -13.40 -7.20
CA GLU A 21 36.70 -12.38 -8.20
C GLU A 21 35.66 -12.36 -9.35
N ARG A 22 35.17 -13.54 -9.76
CA ARG A 22 34.08 -13.65 -10.75
C ARG A 22 32.75 -13.11 -10.22
N ASP A 23 32.44 -13.33 -8.95
CA ASP A 23 31.20 -12.81 -8.35
C ASP A 23 31.24 -11.28 -8.25
N GLU A 24 32.38 -10.72 -7.82
CA GLU A 24 32.59 -9.27 -7.74
C GLU A 24 32.44 -8.61 -9.12
N PHE A 25 33.12 -9.14 -10.15
CA PHE A 25 32.98 -8.65 -11.52
C PHE A 25 31.52 -8.71 -12.03
N LYS A 26 30.80 -9.77 -11.68
CA LYS A 26 29.41 -9.95 -12.10
C LYS A 26 28.46 -8.99 -11.39
N ILE A 27 28.72 -8.67 -10.13
CA ILE A 27 27.97 -7.65 -9.38
C ILE A 27 28.19 -6.28 -10.01
N GLU A 28 29.44 -5.91 -10.33
CA GLU A 28 29.75 -4.63 -10.98
C GLU A 28 29.03 -4.50 -12.32
N GLN A 29 29.04 -5.56 -13.14
CA GLN A 29 28.32 -5.58 -14.41
C GLN A 29 26.81 -5.42 -14.23
N LEU A 30 26.21 -6.07 -13.23
CA LEU A 30 24.78 -5.93 -12.93
C LEU A 30 24.41 -4.50 -12.47
N VAL A 31 25.31 -3.81 -11.77
CA VAL A 31 25.12 -2.42 -11.35
C VAL A 31 25.25 -1.47 -12.54
N GLU A 32 26.21 -1.71 -13.44
CA GLU A 32 26.38 -0.92 -14.66
C GLU A 32 25.17 -1.06 -15.60
N ASP A 33 24.65 -2.28 -15.75
CA ASP A 33 23.50 -2.61 -16.60
C ASP A 33 22.14 -2.26 -15.94
N PHE A 34 22.13 -1.79 -14.70
CA PHE A 34 20.89 -1.50 -13.98
C PHE A 34 20.20 -0.25 -14.56
N VAL A 35 19.12 -0.48 -15.29
CA VAL A 35 18.24 0.58 -15.78
C VAL A 35 17.03 0.69 -14.86
N ASN A 36 16.78 1.90 -14.32
CA ASN A 36 15.58 2.18 -13.55
C ASN A 36 14.34 1.94 -14.41
N GLU A 37 13.40 1.14 -13.89
CA GLU A 37 12.11 0.94 -14.53
C GLU A 37 11.39 2.31 -14.66
N PRO A 38 10.83 2.64 -15.84
CA PRO A 38 10.06 3.87 -15.98
C PRO A 38 8.92 3.89 -14.96
N SER A 39 8.70 5.04 -14.33
CA SER A 39 7.64 5.21 -13.35
C SER A 39 6.30 4.80 -13.98
N ILE A 40 5.71 3.72 -13.47
CA ILE A 40 4.31 3.43 -13.69
C ILE A 40 3.55 4.57 -13.00
N LEU A 41 3.09 5.54 -13.78
CA LEU A 41 2.42 6.76 -13.33
C LEU A 41 1.06 6.44 -12.67
N HIS A 42 1.08 5.76 -11.53
CA HIS A 42 -0.11 5.40 -10.76
C HIS A 42 -0.77 6.62 -10.10
N ASP A 43 -0.06 7.76 -10.08
CA ASP A 43 -0.52 9.01 -9.48
C ASP A 43 -1.05 10.04 -10.50
N GLU A 44 -0.79 9.84 -11.80
CA GLU A 44 -1.24 10.78 -12.83
C GLU A 44 -2.56 10.31 -13.43
N VAL A 45 -3.65 10.94 -13.01
CA VAL A 45 -4.90 10.90 -13.75
C VAL A 45 -4.72 11.82 -14.95
N LEU A 46 -4.58 11.25 -16.16
CA LEU A 46 -4.68 12.03 -17.39
C LEU A 46 -5.98 12.82 -17.35
N GLU A 47 -5.86 14.15 -17.37
CA GLU A 47 -7.00 15.05 -17.48
C GLU A 47 -7.70 14.71 -18.79
N SER A 48 -8.82 14.00 -18.69
CA SER A 48 -9.65 13.69 -19.84
C SER A 48 -10.17 15.01 -20.37
N GLU A 49 -9.94 15.26 -21.66
CA GLU A 49 -10.37 16.44 -22.39
C GLU A 49 -11.90 16.56 -22.26
N SER A 50 -12.36 17.34 -21.28
CA SER A 50 -13.76 17.58 -21.02
C SER A 50 -14.26 18.61 -22.02
N ASP A 51 -14.73 18.10 -23.16
CA ASP A 51 -15.50 18.83 -24.16
C ASP A 51 -16.78 19.38 -23.51
N SER A 52 -16.78 20.66 -23.14
CA SER A 52 -17.95 21.33 -22.57
C SER A 52 -18.01 22.78 -23.02
N ASP A 53 -18.46 22.97 -24.26
CA ASP A 53 -19.17 24.17 -24.69
C ASP A 53 -20.39 24.40 -23.79
N ASN A 54 -20.37 25.45 -22.96
CA ASN A 54 -21.59 26.20 -22.66
C ASN A 54 -21.26 27.57 -22.06
N GLU A 55 -21.59 28.61 -22.83
CA GLU A 55 -21.56 30.02 -22.45
C GLU A 55 -22.58 30.35 -21.34
N GLY A 56 -22.23 31.28 -20.46
CA GLY A 56 -23.19 32.25 -19.94
C GLY A 56 -23.60 32.17 -18.45
N LYS A 57 -23.20 33.24 -17.74
CA LYS A 57 -23.88 33.94 -16.63
C LYS A 57 -23.74 33.42 -15.20
N GLU A 58 -22.82 34.10 -14.51
CA GLU A 58 -22.92 34.66 -13.15
C GLU A 58 -24.32 34.68 -12.52
N ASP A 59 -24.51 33.88 -11.47
CA ASP A 59 -25.47 34.16 -10.39
C ASP A 59 -24.96 33.52 -9.09
N GLU A 60 -24.71 34.37 -8.10
CA GLU A 60 -24.28 34.07 -6.73
C GLU A 60 -25.28 33.17 -5.99
N ARG A 61 -25.22 31.87 -6.25
CA ARG A 61 -25.64 30.87 -5.29
C ARG A 61 -24.41 30.10 -4.89
N VAL A 62 -24.03 30.27 -3.63
CA VAL A 62 -23.13 29.37 -2.90
C VAL A 62 -23.75 27.97 -2.98
N SER A 63 -23.56 27.31 -4.12
CA SER A 63 -23.69 25.89 -4.22
C SER A 63 -22.67 25.39 -3.23
N LYS A 64 -23.15 24.69 -2.20
CA LYS A 64 -22.35 23.69 -1.52
C LYS A 64 -21.81 22.82 -2.65
N GLN A 65 -20.64 23.19 -3.18
CA GLN A 65 -19.85 22.33 -4.02
C GLN A 65 -19.82 21.06 -3.20
N ARG A 66 -20.47 20.02 -3.75
CA ARG A 66 -20.29 18.65 -3.34
C ARG A 66 -18.78 18.51 -3.30
N SER A 67 -18.20 18.71 -2.12
CA SER A 67 -16.80 18.49 -1.89
C SER A 67 -16.72 16.99 -1.99
N THR A 68 -16.51 16.54 -3.22
CA THR A 68 -16.25 15.17 -3.54
C THR A 68 -14.90 14.94 -2.89
N ASN A 69 -14.95 14.58 -1.60
CA ASN A 69 -13.81 14.33 -0.73
C ASN A 69 -13.16 13.04 -1.21
N TYR A 70 -12.63 13.09 -2.43
CA TYR A 70 -11.73 12.10 -2.95
C TYR A 70 -10.50 12.13 -2.05
N ALA A 71 -10.20 10.99 -1.44
CA ALA A 71 -9.01 10.85 -0.62
C ALA A 71 -7.78 11.24 -1.46
N ARG A 72 -7.11 12.33 -1.10
CA ARG A 72 -5.77 12.61 -1.63
C ARG A 72 -4.80 11.64 -0.98
N ARG A 73 -4.05 10.90 -1.80
CA ARG A 73 -3.00 9.96 -1.37
C ARG A 73 -2.02 10.64 -0.40
N GLY A 74 -1.57 9.92 0.63
CA GLY A 74 -0.36 10.30 1.40
C GLY A 74 -0.52 11.02 2.74
N ASN A 75 -1.70 11.52 3.15
CA ASN A 75 -1.85 12.12 4.49
C ASN A 75 -2.17 11.07 5.59
N GLY A 76 -2.48 9.83 5.22
CA GLY A 76 -2.81 8.75 6.17
C GLY A 76 -3.95 9.09 7.15
N THR A 77 -4.84 10.03 6.76
CA THR A 77 -5.93 10.51 7.61
C THR A 77 -7.25 10.01 7.00
N LEU A 78 -7.97 9.22 7.79
CA LEU A 78 -9.25 8.63 7.40
C LEU A 78 -10.39 9.39 8.04
N TYR A 79 -11.35 9.82 7.24
CA TYR A 79 -12.57 10.48 7.70
C TYR A 79 -13.78 9.54 7.58
N LYS A 80 -14.76 9.73 8.47
CA LYS A 80 -16.05 9.03 8.35
C LYS A 80 -16.74 9.47 7.04
N ASP A 81 -17.38 8.52 6.36
CA ASP A 81 -18.12 8.74 5.10
C ASP A 81 -17.25 9.25 3.93
N GLN A 82 -15.92 9.11 4.05
CA GLN A 82 -14.98 9.37 2.96
C GLN A 82 -15.21 8.42 1.79
N ARG A 83 -15.13 8.95 0.57
CA ARG A 83 -15.34 8.18 -0.66
C ARG A 83 -14.01 7.85 -1.32
N PHE A 84 -13.95 6.65 -1.88
CA PHE A 84 -12.79 6.14 -2.60
C PHE A 84 -13.24 5.72 -4.00
N PHE A 85 -12.39 5.97 -5.00
CA PHE A 85 -12.68 5.60 -6.39
C PHE A 85 -12.75 4.09 -6.58
N ASN A 86 -11.92 3.34 -5.85
CA ASN A 86 -11.89 1.88 -5.89
C ASN A 86 -11.45 1.31 -4.52
N GLY A 87 -11.49 -0.02 -4.40
CA GLY A 87 -11.05 -0.71 -3.19
C GLY A 87 -9.53 -0.62 -2.95
N VAL A 88 -8.73 -0.34 -3.98
CA VAL A 88 -7.26 -0.20 -3.87
C VAL A 88 -6.91 1.11 -3.17
N ALA A 89 -7.49 2.23 -3.58
CA ALA A 89 -7.33 3.53 -2.95
C ALA A 89 -7.73 3.50 -1.46
N PHE A 90 -8.77 2.75 -1.11
CA PHE A 90 -9.13 2.50 0.28
C PHE A 90 -8.02 1.73 1.02
N LYS A 91 -7.48 0.66 0.44
CA LYS A 91 -6.37 -0.11 1.05
C LYS A 91 -5.14 0.75 1.27
N GLU A 92 -4.76 1.56 0.28
CA GLU A 92 -3.61 2.45 0.38
C GLU A 92 -3.80 3.48 1.50
N CYS A 93 -4.96 4.13 1.59
CA CYS A 93 -5.23 5.07 2.68
C CYS A 93 -5.23 4.42 4.08
N VAL A 94 -5.69 3.16 4.17
CA VAL A 94 -5.62 2.39 5.43
C VAL A 94 -4.18 2.01 5.78
N LEU A 95 -3.36 1.71 4.77
CA LEU A 95 -1.92 1.45 4.94
C LEU A 95 -1.18 2.70 5.39
N ASP A 96 -1.42 3.85 4.76
CA ASP A 96 -0.87 5.14 5.16
C ASP A 96 -1.25 5.49 6.61
N TYR A 97 -2.50 5.20 7.02
CA TYR A 97 -2.95 5.37 8.40
C TYR A 97 -2.16 4.49 9.37
N ALA A 98 -1.92 3.21 9.02
CA ALA A 98 -1.17 2.28 9.86
C ALA A 98 0.29 2.73 10.02
N LEU A 99 0.93 3.15 8.93
CA LEU A 99 2.30 3.70 8.94
C LEU A 99 2.39 4.98 9.77
N LYS A 100 1.45 5.92 9.58
CA LYS A 100 1.41 7.17 10.33
C LYS A 100 1.18 6.97 11.84
N SER A 101 0.35 6.00 12.20
CA SER A 101 -0.01 5.72 13.60
C SER A 101 0.91 4.71 14.29
N GLY A 102 1.79 4.03 13.55
CA GLY A 102 2.63 2.95 14.06
C GLY A 102 1.84 1.74 14.55
N ARG A 103 0.60 1.53 14.04
CA ARG A 103 -0.30 0.47 14.50
C ARG A 103 -0.33 -0.69 13.53
N ASN A 104 -0.24 -1.90 14.07
CA ASN A 104 -0.46 -3.11 13.29
C ASN A 104 -1.95 -3.27 12.96
N ILE A 105 -2.24 -3.61 11.71
CA ILE A 105 -3.59 -3.80 11.21
C ILE A 105 -3.74 -5.17 10.55
N LYS A 106 -4.94 -5.75 10.63
CA LYS A 106 -5.30 -7.00 9.95
C LYS A 106 -6.60 -6.82 9.19
N GLN A 107 -6.62 -7.32 7.96
CA GLN A 107 -7.85 -7.44 7.20
C GLN A 107 -8.74 -8.52 7.84
N TYR A 108 -9.97 -8.17 8.18
CA TYR A 108 -10.95 -9.12 8.75
C TYR A 108 -12.13 -9.40 7.81
N ARG A 109 -12.32 -8.56 6.79
CA ARG A 109 -13.41 -8.70 5.82
C ARG A 109 -12.89 -8.41 4.42
N TYR A 110 -13.14 -9.36 3.52
CA TYR A 110 -12.91 -9.23 2.10
C TYR A 110 -14.08 -9.85 1.35
N GLY A 111 -14.87 -9.02 0.69
CA GLY A 111 -16.01 -9.40 -0.13
C GLY A 111 -16.01 -8.58 -1.42
N LYS A 112 -16.88 -8.96 -2.37
CA LYS A 112 -16.97 -8.32 -3.68
C LYS A 112 -17.23 -6.81 -3.59
N ASP A 113 -18.06 -6.42 -2.62
CA ASP A 113 -18.58 -5.07 -2.42
C ASP A 113 -18.15 -4.48 -1.08
N LYS A 114 -17.31 -5.18 -0.30
CA LYS A 114 -17.06 -4.91 1.12
C LYS A 114 -15.63 -5.21 1.51
N ILE A 115 -14.97 -4.27 2.16
CA ILE A 115 -13.60 -4.44 2.66
C ILE A 115 -13.48 -3.82 4.06
N GLY A 116 -12.75 -4.48 4.96
CA GLY A 116 -12.60 -3.99 6.32
C GLY A 116 -11.32 -4.44 7.02
N PHE A 117 -10.78 -3.53 7.82
CA PHE A 117 -9.55 -3.71 8.60
C PHE A 117 -9.82 -3.44 10.08
N LYS A 118 -9.06 -4.12 10.93
CA LYS A 118 -9.07 -3.91 12.38
C LYS A 118 -7.64 -3.79 12.88
N CYS A 119 -7.48 -3.03 13.95
CA CYS A 119 -6.24 -2.95 14.70
C CYS A 119 -5.90 -4.31 15.34
N VAL A 120 -4.60 -4.61 15.43
CA VAL A 120 -4.07 -5.82 16.07
C VAL A 120 -3.12 -5.40 17.17
N GLY A 121 -3.30 -5.98 18.35
CA GLY A 121 -2.53 -5.63 19.54
C GLY A 121 -3.22 -4.57 20.38
N GLY A 122 -2.60 -4.29 21.52
CA GLY A 122 -3.06 -3.32 22.50
C GLY A 122 -2.24 -2.06 22.53
N VAL A 123 -2.80 -1.01 23.13
CA VAL A 123 -2.04 0.20 23.48
C VAL A 123 -1.21 -0.04 24.74
N SER A 124 -1.65 -0.99 25.58
CA SER A 124 -1.07 -1.39 26.86
C SER A 124 -1.23 -2.91 27.05
N GLU A 125 -0.50 -3.51 28.00
CA GLU A 125 -0.66 -4.93 28.33
C GLU A 125 -2.09 -5.21 28.82
N GLY A 126 -2.87 -5.92 28.00
CA GLY A 126 -4.22 -6.39 28.34
C GLY A 126 -5.38 -5.62 27.68
N GLU A 127 -5.16 -4.47 27.06
CA GLU A 127 -6.22 -3.72 26.38
C GLU A 127 -6.23 -3.98 24.87
N ALA A 128 -7.34 -4.46 24.31
CA ALA A 128 -7.44 -4.68 22.86
C ALA A 128 -7.77 -3.38 22.12
N CYS A 129 -7.04 -3.07 21.05
CA CYS A 129 -7.32 -1.93 20.20
C CYS A 129 -8.68 -2.09 19.47
N GLU A 130 -9.64 -1.23 19.79
CA GLU A 130 -11.01 -1.31 19.25
C GLU A 130 -11.16 -0.73 17.83
N TRP A 131 -10.11 -0.08 17.33
CA TRP A 131 -10.17 0.62 16.06
C TRP A 131 -10.45 -0.34 14.90
N LYS A 132 -11.49 -0.01 14.12
CA LYS A 132 -11.95 -0.75 12.95
C LYS A 132 -12.37 0.25 11.88
N VAL A 133 -12.08 -0.09 10.63
CA VAL A 133 -12.52 0.68 9.47
C VAL A 133 -13.13 -0.26 8.44
N TYR A 134 -14.13 0.26 7.74
CA TYR A 134 -14.90 -0.50 6.77
C TYR A 134 -15.29 0.41 5.60
N ALA A 135 -15.23 -0.14 4.39
CA ALA A 135 -15.76 0.48 3.19
C ALA A 135 -16.68 -0.49 2.45
N SER A 136 -17.70 0.06 1.81
CA SER A 136 -18.66 -0.67 0.98
C SER A 136 -18.98 0.08 -0.29
N ILE A 137 -19.24 -0.66 -1.36
CA ILE A 137 -19.91 -0.12 -2.54
C ILE A 137 -21.35 0.19 -2.14
N LEU A 138 -21.74 1.46 -2.20
CA LEU A 138 -23.11 1.86 -1.93
C LEU A 138 -23.98 1.45 -3.12
N PRO A 139 -25.15 0.82 -2.89
CA PRO A 139 -26.09 0.54 -3.96
C PRO A 139 -26.56 1.85 -4.59
N SER A 140 -26.60 1.89 -5.93
CA SER A 140 -26.96 3.06 -6.73
C SER A 140 -28.36 3.62 -6.42
N ALA A 141 -29.25 2.80 -5.83
CA ALA A 141 -30.62 3.15 -5.47
C ALA A 141 -30.76 4.28 -4.44
N ILE A 142 -29.68 4.69 -3.76
CA ILE A 142 -29.71 5.73 -2.71
C ILE A 142 -29.33 7.13 -3.25
N TYR A 143 -28.71 7.25 -4.43
CA TYR A 143 -28.20 8.52 -4.98
C TYR A 143 -29.02 9.12 -6.13
N GLY A 144 -30.16 8.51 -6.46
CA GLY A 144 -31.08 8.99 -7.50
C GLY A 144 -32.36 9.61 -6.93
N LYS A 145 -32.26 10.72 -6.19
CA LYS A 145 -33.34 11.71 -6.01
C LYS A 145 -32.73 13.10 -5.84
#